data_AF-A0A5B8B0E6-F1
#
_entry.id   AF-A0A5B8B0E6-F1
#
_cell.length_a   1.000
_cell.length_b   1.000
_cell.length_c   1.000
_cell.angle_alpha   90.00
_cell.angle_beta   90.00
_cell.angle_gamma   90.00
#
_symmetry.space_group_name_H-M   'P 1'
#
loop_
_entity.id
_entity.type
_entity.pdbx_description
1 polymer ?
#
loop_
_entity_poly.entity_id
_entity_poly.type
_entity_poly.pdbx_seq_one_letter_code
_entity_poly.pdbx_strand_id
1 'polypeptide(L)' 'MLKKQQTDWEKAARALCAYHGQPENTMHNGRPMWMSYLAEAKAVLMAIGRFDEPGREPERKA' A
#
# COMPACT_ATOMS: atom_id res chain seq x y z
N MET A 1 -0.92 15.48 10.36
CA MET A 1 -0.67 14.22 11.12
C MET A 1 -0.88 13.02 10.19
N LEU A 2 0.16 12.64 9.42
CA LEU A 2 0.14 11.46 8.54
C LEU A 2 0.28 10.17 9.37
N LYS A 3 -0.80 9.66 9.98
CA LYS A 3 -0.75 8.36 10.69
C LYS A 3 -1.94 7.43 10.42
N LYS A 4 -2.90 7.81 9.57
CA LYS A 4 -4.04 6.96 9.16
C LYS A 4 -3.80 6.16 7.88
N GLN A 5 -3.01 6.70 6.95
CA GLN A 5 -2.79 6.05 5.64
C GLN A 5 -2.00 4.73 5.76
N GLN A 6 -1.15 4.63 6.79
CA GLN A 6 -0.32 3.46 7.02
C GLN A 6 -1.14 2.23 7.39
N THR A 7 -2.35 2.38 7.95
CA THR A 7 -3.16 1.26 8.43
C THR A 7 -3.91 0.52 7.31
N ASP A 8 -4.38 1.23 6.28
CA ASP A 8 -5.08 0.59 5.14
C ASP A 8 -4.07 -0.05 4.16
N TRP A 9 -2.91 0.58 3.99
CA TRP A 9 -1.81 0.06 3.18
C TRP A 9 -1.27 -1.26 3.72
N GLU A 10 -1.05 -1.31 5.04
CA GLU A 10 -0.54 -2.51 5.70
C GLU A 10 -1.56 -3.65 5.67
N LYS A 11 -2.86 -3.34 5.82
CA LYS A 11 -3.94 -4.34 5.67
C LYS A 11 -3.99 -4.91 4.24
N ALA A 12 -3.94 -4.04 3.23
CA ALA A 12 -3.96 -4.47 1.84
C ALA A 12 -2.69 -5.27 1.48
N ALA A 13 -1.53 -4.84 1.97
CA ALA A 13 -0.27 -5.54 1.74
C ALA A 13 -0.22 -6.92 2.42
N ARG A 14 -0.75 -7.06 3.66
CA ARG A 14 -0.88 -8.37 4.32
C ARG A 14 -1.87 -9.28 3.59
N ALA A 15 -2.98 -8.73 3.11
CA ALA A 15 -3.93 -9.48 2.29
C ALA A 15 -3.30 -10.00 0.99
N LEU A 16 -2.45 -9.19 0.34
CA LEU A 16 -1.67 -9.62 -0.82
C LEU A 16 -0.66 -10.72 -0.46
N CYS A 17 0.04 -10.62 0.66
CA CYS A 17 0.90 -11.72 1.13
C CYS A 17 0.11 -13.02 1.32
N ALA A 18 -1.03 -12.97 2.00
CA ALA A 18 -1.88 -14.14 2.22
C ALA A 18 -2.41 -14.72 0.88
N TYR A 19 -2.80 -13.86 -0.07
CA TYR A 19 -3.22 -14.26 -1.41
C TYR A 19 -2.10 -14.98 -2.18
N HIS A 20 -0.86 -14.51 -2.06
CA HIS A 20 0.31 -15.14 -2.66
C HIS A 20 0.80 -16.38 -1.89
N GLY A 21 0.10 -16.81 -0.83
CA GLY A 21 0.48 -17.95 -0.01
C GLY A 21 1.74 -17.70 0.83
N GLN A 22 2.11 -16.45 1.04
CA GLN A 22 3.26 -16.07 1.86
C GLN A 22 2.82 -15.88 3.32
N PRO A 23 3.58 -16.40 4.30
CA PRO A 23 3.26 -16.16 5.70
C PRO A 23 3.33 -14.67 5.98
N GLU A 24 2.26 -14.14 6.58
CA GLU A 24 2.09 -12.70 6.88
C GLU A 24 3.23 -12.13 7.75
N ASN A 25 3.98 -13.01 8.41
CA ASN A 25 5.07 -12.71 9.32
C ASN A 25 6.45 -13.17 8.82
N THR A 26 6.57 -13.57 7.55
CA THR A 26 7.88 -13.91 6.98
C THR A 26 8.72 -12.64 6.86
N MET A 27 9.88 -12.64 7.51
CA MET A 27 10.90 -11.62 7.31
C MET A 27 11.72 -11.99 6.08
N HIS A 28 11.66 -11.18 5.04
CA HIS A 28 12.52 -11.31 3.88
C HIS A 28 13.59 -10.21 3.93
N ASN A 29 14.86 -10.62 4.04
CA ASN A 29 16.01 -9.72 4.02
C ASN A 29 15.97 -8.62 5.11
N GLY A 30 15.58 -9.01 6.33
CA GLY A 30 15.48 -8.09 7.48
C GLY A 30 14.26 -7.16 7.48
N ARG A 31 13.33 -7.32 6.53
CA ARG A 31 12.07 -6.58 6.45
C ARG A 31 10.89 -7.52 6.33
N PRO A 32 9.70 -7.17 6.86
CA PRO A 32 8.53 -8.00 6.69
C PRO A 32 8.11 -8.05 5.22
N MET A 33 7.74 -9.23 4.73
CA MET A 33 7.48 -9.49 3.31
C MET A 33 6.37 -8.61 2.73
N TRP A 34 5.38 -8.24 3.55
CA TRP A 34 4.31 -7.33 3.15
C TRP A 34 4.81 -5.94 2.70
N MET A 35 6.01 -5.50 3.12
CA MET A 35 6.58 -4.24 2.63
C MET A 35 6.82 -4.25 1.12
N SER A 36 7.13 -5.41 0.53
CA SER A 36 7.31 -5.54 -0.92
C SER A 36 6.01 -5.29 -1.68
N TYR A 37 4.87 -5.61 -1.07
CA TYR A 37 3.53 -5.47 -1.65
C TYR A 37 2.89 -4.10 -1.39
N LEU A 38 3.60 -3.17 -0.74
CA LEU A 38 3.08 -1.82 -0.47
C LEU A 38 2.77 -1.04 -1.75
N ALA A 39 3.55 -1.25 -2.81
CA ALA A 39 3.32 -0.59 -4.09
C ALA A 39 2.01 -1.07 -4.74
N GLU A 40 1.77 -2.39 -4.73
CA GLU A 40 0.53 -3.00 -5.23
C GLU A 40 -0.68 -2.63 -4.36
N ALA A 41 -0.53 -2.67 -3.03
CA ALA A 41 -1.54 -2.22 -2.08
C ALA A 41 -1.95 -0.77 -2.33
N LYS A 42 -0.97 0.12 -2.59
CA LYS A 42 -1.23 1.51 -2.94
C LYS A 42 -2.01 1.63 -4.24
N ALA A 43 -1.62 0.90 -5.29
CA ALA A 43 -2.31 0.94 -6.57
C ALA A 43 -3.79 0.52 -6.46
N VAL A 44 -4.07 -0.55 -5.70
CA VAL A 44 -5.45 -1.02 -5.44
C VAL A 44 -6.25 0.02 -4.65
N LEU A 45 -5.67 0.60 -3.61
CA LEU A 45 -6.36 1.60 -2.78
C LEU A 45 -6.64 2.90 -3.54
N MET A 46 -5.74 3.30 -4.45
CA MET A 46 -5.97 4.40 -5.39
C MET A 46 -7.10 4.08 -6.37
N ALA A 47 -7.12 2.87 -6.94
CA ALA A 47 -8.16 2.46 -7.88
C ALA A 47 -9.58 2.47 -7.29
N ILE A 48 -9.72 2.10 -6.01
CA ILE A 48 -11.02 2.08 -5.32
C ILE A 48 -11.37 3.39 -4.60
N GLY A 49 -10.57 4.46 -4.78
CA GLY A 49 -10.83 5.77 -4.17
C GLY A 49 -10.70 5.78 -2.64
N ARG A 50 -10.11 4.74 -2.04
CA ARG A 50 -9.73 4.74 -0.61
C ARG A 50 -8.40 5.45 -0.35
N PHE A 51 -7.76 5.93 -1.42
CA PHE A 51 -6.59 6.78 -1.36
C PHE A 51 -6.92 8.09 -2.09
N ASP A 52 -7.21 9.13 -1.31
CA ASP A 52 -7.16 10.49 -1.82
C ASP A 52 -5.69 10.87 -1.92
N GLU A 53 -5.24 11.25 -3.11
CA GLU A 53 -3.88 11.68 -3.35
C GLU A 53 -3.70 13.11 -2.82
N PRO A 54 -2.97 13.37 -1.71
CA PRO A 54 -2.53 14.73 -1.44
C PRO A 54 -1.37 15.04 -2.39
N GLY A 55 -1.65 15.25 -3.68
CA GLY A 55 -0.57 15.40 -4.65
C GLY A 55 -0.91 15.56 -6.12
N ARG A 56 -2.17 15.40 -6.56
CA ARG A 56 -2.51 15.77 -7.95
C ARG A 56 -2.73 17.27 -7.97
N GLU A 57 -1.65 18.04 -7.92
CA GLU A 57 -1.71 19.39 -8.46
C GLU A 57 -2.13 19.23 -9.93
N PRO A 58 -3.28 19.78 -10.36
CA PRO A 58 -3.66 19.70 -11.76
C PRO A 58 -2.54 20.39 -12.53
N GLU A 59 -1.91 19.67 -13.46
CA GLU A 59 -0.99 20.24 -14.42
C GLU A 59 -1.71 21.42 -15.09
N ARG A 60 -1.44 22.63 -14.61
CA ARG A 60 -1.88 23.87 -15.24
C ARG A 60 -1.10 23.95 -16.54
N LYS A 61 -1.62 23.35 -17.61
CA LYS A 61 -1.18 23.70 -18.95
C LYS A 61 -1.71 25.12 -19.22
N ALA A 62 -0.75 26.05 -19.24
CA ALA A 62 -0.92 27.45 -19.62
C ALA A 62 -1.32 27.59 -21.10
#